data_AF-A0A2H0RUT5-F1
#
_entry.id   AF-A0A2H0RUT5-F1
#
_cell.length_a   1.000
_cell.length_b   1.000
_cell.length_c   1.000
_cell.angle_alpha   90.00
_cell.angle_beta   90.00
_cell.angle_gamma   90.00
#
_symmetry.space_group_name_H-M   'P 1'
#
loop_
_entity.id
_entity.type
_entity.pdbx_description
1 polymer ?
#
loop_
_entity_poly.entity_id
_entity_poly.type
_entity_poly.pdbx_seq_one_letter_code
_entity_poly.pdbx_strand_id
1 'polypeptide(L)'
;MSVALEDRRSIARAVIVAEKQMEFSVMLHPANAAEQREKFLSGSIEEPIFAYGACVVPAMNFPEITVGTELEALYRDRIGQTRGLALLLRLVGHDSEFSALGQVLFPVTEVGNPLPFPKEKEELSIGAEEIMRTFQKALAACGIEGWEVKLERHCSSRMFVNQWEKKIAVRADVRITPKELSALTRHEIGVHVVRYAHGCMQKEPLLHVGTSRGRLVE
;
A
#
# COMPACT_ATOMS: atom_id res chain seq x y z
N MET A 1 -0.07 -20.50 -26.97
CA MET A 1 -1.51 -20.16 -27.02
C MET A 1 -1.74 -19.06 -26.02
N SER A 2 -2.46 -18.01 -26.39
CA SER A 2 -2.72 -16.87 -25.48
C SER A 2 -3.58 -17.32 -24.29
N VAL A 3 -3.23 -16.89 -23.07
CA VAL A 3 -4.07 -17.11 -21.87
C VAL A 3 -5.49 -16.59 -22.12
N ALA A 4 -6.48 -17.46 -21.90
CA ALA A 4 -7.88 -17.13 -22.13
C ALA A 4 -8.30 -15.93 -21.25
N LEU A 5 -9.22 -15.11 -21.75
CA LEU A 5 -9.74 -13.97 -20.99
C LEU A 5 -10.33 -14.39 -19.63
N GLU A 6 -10.90 -15.59 -19.56
CA GLU A 6 -11.44 -16.17 -18.34
C GLU A 6 -10.36 -16.43 -17.30
N ASP A 7 -9.23 -17.02 -17.69
CA ASP A 7 -8.08 -17.23 -16.81
C ASP A 7 -7.51 -15.89 -16.32
N ARG A 8 -7.40 -14.89 -17.20
CA ARG A 8 -6.97 -13.54 -16.85
C ARG A 8 -7.86 -12.86 -15.82
N ARG A 9 -9.19 -13.04 -15.94
CA ARG A 9 -10.16 -12.58 -14.93
C ARG A 9 -10.03 -13.37 -13.63
N SER A 10 -9.81 -14.69 -13.73
CA SER A 10 -9.60 -15.56 -12.57
C SER A 10 -8.38 -15.12 -11.75
N ILE A 11 -7.27 -14.83 -12.43
CA ILE A 11 -6.05 -14.31 -11.79
C ILE A 11 -6.31 -12.98 -11.10
N ALA A 12 -6.95 -12.03 -11.79
CA ALA A 12 -7.28 -10.73 -11.20
C ALA A 12 -8.16 -10.87 -9.94
N ARG A 13 -9.17 -11.75 -9.98
CA ARG A 13 -10.01 -12.05 -8.81
C ARG A 13 -9.20 -12.66 -7.67
N ALA A 14 -8.31 -13.63 -7.96
CA ALA A 14 -7.47 -14.25 -6.96
C ALA A 14 -6.53 -13.23 -6.28
N VAL A 15 -5.96 -12.28 -7.04
CA VAL A 15 -5.17 -11.18 -6.47
C VAL A 15 -6.02 -10.32 -5.54
N ILE A 16 -7.21 -9.91 -5.97
CA ILE A 16 -8.11 -9.09 -5.14
C ILE A 16 -8.46 -9.81 -3.83
N VAL A 17 -8.85 -11.09 -3.92
CA VAL A 17 -9.24 -11.89 -2.74
C VAL A 17 -8.08 -12.01 -1.75
N ALA A 18 -6.87 -12.22 -2.27
CA ALA A 18 -5.67 -12.29 -1.44
C ALA A 18 -5.37 -10.94 -0.80
N GLU A 19 -5.29 -9.86 -1.57
CA GLU A 19 -4.86 -8.56 -1.08
C GLU A 19 -5.87 -7.87 -0.17
N LYS A 20 -7.17 -8.19 -0.30
CA LYS A 20 -8.18 -7.82 0.72
C LYS A 20 -7.85 -8.31 2.11
N GLN A 21 -7.17 -9.45 2.22
CA GLN A 21 -6.80 -10.08 3.49
C GLN A 21 -5.36 -9.71 3.90
N MET A 22 -4.64 -8.98 3.05
CA MET A 22 -3.24 -8.59 3.24
C MET A 22 -3.09 -7.07 3.36
N GLU A 23 -3.88 -6.42 4.21
CA GLU A 23 -3.81 -4.97 4.41
C GLU A 23 -2.52 -4.58 5.15
N PHE A 24 -1.44 -4.38 4.39
CA PHE A 24 -0.07 -4.17 4.87
C PHE A 24 0.04 -3.10 5.97
N SER A 25 -0.67 -1.97 5.81
CA SER A 25 -0.65 -0.85 6.77
C SER A 25 -1.20 -1.22 8.16
N VAL A 26 -2.03 -2.26 8.23
CA VAL A 26 -2.58 -2.80 9.48
C VAL A 26 -1.70 -3.95 9.97
N MET A 27 -1.31 -4.86 9.08
CA MET A 27 -0.58 -6.08 9.45
C MET A 27 0.85 -5.83 9.94
N LEU A 28 1.50 -4.75 9.48
CA LEU A 28 2.84 -4.35 9.93
C LEU A 28 2.82 -3.34 11.09
N HIS A 29 1.71 -3.22 11.82
CA HIS A 29 1.66 -2.35 12.99
C HIS A 29 2.14 -3.11 14.25
N PRO A 30 3.20 -2.65 14.94
CA PRO A 30 3.64 -3.29 16.18
C PRO A 30 2.59 -3.16 17.28
N ALA A 31 2.31 -4.25 17.98
CA ALA A 31 1.36 -4.28 19.09
C ALA A 31 1.84 -3.45 20.30
N ASN A 32 3.16 -3.32 20.47
CA ASN A 32 3.78 -2.58 21.57
C ASN A 32 4.33 -1.20 21.15
N ALA A 33 3.90 -0.66 20.01
CA ALA A 33 4.46 0.59 19.45
C ALA A 33 4.38 1.78 20.44
N ALA A 34 3.25 1.93 21.14
CA ALA A 34 3.06 3.03 22.10
C ALA A 34 4.02 2.91 23.31
N GLU A 35 4.13 1.72 23.89
CA GLU A 35 5.02 1.42 25.01
C GLU A 35 6.49 1.62 24.64
N GLN A 36 6.92 1.08 23.48
CA GLN A 36 8.29 1.21 23.01
C GLN A 36 8.65 2.67 22.71
N ARG A 37 7.71 3.45 22.18
CA ARG A 37 7.88 4.89 21.98
C ARG A 37 8.09 5.62 23.30
N GLU A 38 7.29 5.33 24.33
CA GLU A 38 7.43 5.94 25.64
C GLU A 38 8.81 5.64 26.24
N LYS A 39 9.22 4.37 26.24
CA LYS A 39 10.53 3.92 26.73
C LYS A 39 11.71 4.55 25.99
N PHE A 40 11.61 4.70 24.68
CA PHE A 40 12.65 5.33 23.88
C PHE A 40 12.75 6.83 24.17
N LEU A 41 11.61 7.53 24.23
CA LEU A 41 11.59 8.98 24.50
C LEU A 41 11.97 9.34 25.94
N SER A 42 11.75 8.44 26.90
CA SER A 42 12.23 8.59 28.28
C SER A 42 13.73 8.28 28.43
N GLY A 43 14.39 7.74 27.40
CA GLY A 43 15.77 7.26 27.47
C GLY A 43 15.93 5.95 28.24
N SER A 44 14.85 5.21 28.50
CA SER A 44 14.89 3.92 29.19
C SER A 44 15.41 2.78 28.32
N ILE A 45 15.36 2.94 26.99
CA ILE A 45 15.97 2.04 26.00
C ILE A 45 16.66 2.86 24.92
N GLU A 46 17.74 2.34 24.35
CA GLU A 46 18.42 2.94 23.20
C GLU A 46 17.73 2.60 21.88
N GLU A 47 17.24 1.38 21.72
CA GLU A 47 16.54 0.95 20.52
C GLU A 47 15.18 0.29 20.83
N PRO A 48 14.09 0.70 20.16
CA PRO A 48 12.79 0.04 20.25
C PRO A 48 12.86 -1.43 19.81
N ILE A 49 12.28 -2.34 20.61
CA ILE A 49 12.08 -3.74 20.24
C ILE A 49 10.59 -3.96 19.98
N PHE A 50 10.23 -4.06 18.70
CA PHE A 50 8.85 -4.18 18.27
C PHE A 50 8.35 -5.62 18.31
N ALA A 51 7.16 -5.82 18.88
CA ALA A 51 6.44 -7.08 18.84
C ALA A 51 5.29 -6.97 17.85
N TYR A 52 5.18 -7.96 16.96
CA TYR A 52 4.16 -8.01 15.92
C TYR A 52 3.17 -9.16 16.18
N GLY A 53 1.93 -8.97 15.77
CA GLY A 53 0.93 -10.03 15.80
C GLY A 53 1.18 -11.06 14.69
N ALA A 54 0.71 -12.29 14.91
CA ALA A 54 0.73 -13.32 13.87
C ALA A 54 -0.11 -12.86 12.67
N CYS A 55 0.50 -12.87 11.50
CA CYS A 55 -0.15 -12.52 10.25
C CYS A 55 -0.80 -13.76 9.63
N VAL A 56 -2.13 -13.81 9.59
CA VAL A 56 -2.84 -14.88 8.88
C VAL A 56 -2.91 -14.51 7.40
N VAL A 57 -2.23 -15.28 6.57
CA VAL A 57 -2.16 -15.05 5.12
C VAL A 57 -2.94 -16.14 4.40
N PRO A 58 -3.94 -15.80 3.56
CA PRO A 58 -4.78 -16.79 2.90
C PRO A 58 -3.98 -17.73 2.00
N ALA A 59 -4.52 -18.94 1.81
CA ALA A 59 -4.10 -19.78 0.71
C ALA A 59 -4.51 -19.11 -0.61
N MET A 60 -3.58 -19.05 -1.56
CA MET A 60 -3.81 -18.42 -2.86
C MET A 60 -3.63 -19.45 -3.97
N ASN A 61 -4.67 -19.61 -4.77
CA ASN A 61 -4.64 -20.46 -5.96
C ASN A 61 -4.71 -19.55 -7.18
N PHE A 62 -3.65 -19.60 -7.98
CA PHE A 62 -3.60 -18.92 -9.27
C PHE A 62 -3.55 -19.99 -10.37
N PRO A 63 -4.27 -19.79 -11.49
CA PRO A 63 -4.09 -20.59 -12.69
C PRO A 63 -2.61 -20.65 -13.11
N GLU A 64 -2.18 -21.79 -13.65
CA GLU A 64 -0.87 -21.88 -14.28
C GLU A 64 -0.86 -21.08 -15.59
N ILE A 65 0.26 -20.41 -15.86
CA ILE A 65 0.44 -19.59 -17.05
C ILE A 65 1.71 -20.01 -17.76
N THR A 66 1.57 -20.44 -19.01
CA THR A 66 2.69 -20.52 -19.93
C THR A 66 2.96 -19.13 -20.49
N VAL A 67 4.19 -18.63 -20.36
CA VAL A 67 4.56 -17.31 -20.89
C VAL A 67 5.02 -17.44 -22.33
N GLY A 68 4.19 -16.97 -23.27
CA GLY A 68 4.54 -16.81 -24.68
C GLY A 68 4.52 -15.36 -25.17
N THR A 69 3.96 -14.43 -24.38
CA THR A 69 3.77 -13.02 -24.74
C THR A 69 4.12 -12.09 -23.57
N GLU A 70 4.32 -10.80 -23.85
CA GLU A 70 4.55 -9.78 -22.82
C GLU A 70 3.36 -9.64 -21.86
N LEU A 71 2.14 -9.74 -22.39
CA LEU A 71 0.93 -9.68 -21.55
C LEU A 71 0.93 -10.83 -20.53
N GLU A 72 1.26 -12.04 -20.96
CA GLU A 72 1.34 -13.20 -20.06
C GLU A 72 2.47 -13.06 -19.04
N ALA A 73 3.59 -12.45 -19.45
CA ALA A 73 4.66 -12.10 -18.52
C ALA A 73 4.17 -11.13 -17.43
N LEU A 74 3.35 -10.12 -17.77
CA LEU A 74 2.76 -9.21 -16.77
C LEU A 74 1.89 -9.96 -15.75
N TYR A 75 1.09 -10.91 -16.21
CA TYR A 75 0.26 -11.74 -15.33
C TYR A 75 1.10 -12.65 -14.42
N ARG A 76 2.11 -13.33 -14.97
CA ARG A 76 3.05 -14.14 -14.19
C ARG A 76 3.76 -13.28 -13.13
N ASP A 77 4.25 -12.11 -13.52
CA ASP A 77 4.97 -11.21 -12.63
C ASP A 77 4.05 -10.73 -11.49
N ARG A 78 2.78 -10.42 -11.78
CA ARG A 78 1.82 -10.03 -10.74
C ARG A 78 1.47 -11.17 -9.78
N ILE A 79 1.33 -12.40 -10.28
CA ILE A 79 1.17 -13.59 -9.43
C ILE A 79 2.38 -13.75 -8.50
N GLY A 80 3.58 -13.66 -9.06
CA GLY A 80 4.84 -13.73 -8.31
C GLY A 80 4.92 -12.69 -7.22
N GLN A 81 4.58 -11.43 -7.53
CA GLN A 81 4.55 -10.34 -6.56
C GLN A 81 3.57 -10.62 -5.41
N THR A 82 2.34 -11.06 -5.74
CA THR A 82 1.32 -11.35 -4.72
C THR A 82 1.75 -12.50 -3.80
N ARG A 83 2.37 -13.55 -4.37
CA ARG A 83 2.98 -14.66 -3.61
C ARG A 83 4.14 -14.20 -2.74
N GLY A 84 5.00 -13.32 -3.26
CA GLY A 84 6.12 -12.74 -2.52
C GLY A 84 5.65 -11.95 -1.31
N LEU A 85 4.68 -11.05 -1.49
CA LEU A 85 4.08 -10.26 -0.41
C LEU A 85 3.47 -11.16 0.68
N ALA A 86 2.72 -12.19 0.28
CA ALA A 86 2.14 -13.17 1.18
C ALA A 86 3.21 -13.91 2.00
N LEU A 87 4.29 -14.34 1.36
CA LEU A 87 5.41 -14.98 2.06
C LEU A 87 6.08 -14.02 3.02
N LEU A 88 6.30 -12.76 2.60
CA LEU A 88 6.89 -11.73 3.45
C LEU A 88 6.06 -11.50 4.72
N LEU A 89 4.74 -11.41 4.59
CA LEU A 89 3.83 -11.28 5.74
C LEU A 89 3.89 -12.49 6.68
N ARG A 90 4.06 -13.71 6.16
CA ARG A 90 4.25 -14.91 7.02
C ARG A 90 5.55 -14.89 7.80
N LEU A 91 6.53 -14.13 7.35
CA LEU A 91 7.83 -13.97 8.00
C LEU A 91 7.86 -12.80 8.98
N VAL A 92 6.75 -12.10 9.22
CA VAL A 92 6.70 -11.04 10.23
C VAL A 92 7.05 -11.63 11.61
N GLY A 93 8.06 -11.05 12.27
CA GLY A 93 8.66 -11.57 13.50
C GLY A 93 9.83 -12.55 13.30
N HIS A 94 10.17 -12.86 12.05
CA HIS A 94 11.36 -13.64 11.66
C HIS A 94 12.35 -12.71 10.94
N ASP A 95 13.05 -11.86 11.70
CA ASP A 95 13.76 -10.69 11.19
C ASP A 95 14.78 -10.99 10.09
N SER A 96 15.52 -12.10 10.19
CA SER A 96 16.53 -12.47 9.20
C SER A 96 15.91 -12.84 7.86
N GLU A 97 14.94 -13.76 7.87
CA GLU A 97 14.24 -14.23 6.68
C GLU A 97 13.35 -13.14 6.07
N PHE A 98 12.68 -12.36 6.92
CA PHE A 98 11.88 -11.20 6.50
C PHE A 98 12.77 -10.18 5.78
N SER A 99 13.92 -9.84 6.36
CA SER A 99 14.84 -8.86 5.77
C SER A 99 15.44 -9.37 4.46
N ALA A 100 15.87 -10.64 4.42
CA ALA A 100 16.42 -11.26 3.22
C ALA A 100 15.40 -11.28 2.07
N LEU A 101 14.17 -11.72 2.33
CA LEU A 101 13.10 -11.71 1.32
C LEU A 101 12.70 -10.29 0.94
N GLY A 102 12.65 -9.36 1.90
CA GLY A 102 12.37 -7.95 1.68
C GLY A 102 13.34 -7.32 0.68
N GLN A 103 14.64 -7.60 0.80
CA GLN A 103 15.66 -7.12 -0.16
C GLN A 103 15.48 -7.71 -1.56
N VAL A 104 15.04 -8.96 -1.68
CA VAL A 104 14.75 -9.59 -2.98
C VAL A 104 13.51 -8.99 -3.64
N LEU A 105 12.44 -8.77 -2.87
CA LEU A 105 11.18 -8.23 -3.39
C LEU A 105 11.25 -6.71 -3.65
N PHE A 106 12.04 -6.00 -2.85
CA PHE A 106 12.19 -4.55 -2.87
C PHE A 106 13.68 -4.19 -2.87
N PRO A 107 14.39 -4.48 -3.97
CA PRO A 107 15.81 -4.17 -4.05
C PRO A 107 16.01 -2.66 -3.93
N VAL A 108 16.69 -2.24 -2.86
CA VAL A 108 17.13 -0.87 -2.70
C VAL A 108 18.41 -0.73 -3.52
N THR A 109 18.30 -0.11 -4.68
CA THR A 109 19.43 0.03 -5.62
C THR A 109 20.36 1.18 -5.21
N GLU A 110 19.85 2.23 -4.58
CA GLU A 110 20.65 3.33 -4.02
C GLU A 110 19.95 3.94 -2.80
N VAL A 111 20.67 4.09 -1.69
CA VAL A 111 20.35 5.09 -0.66
C VAL A 111 21.33 6.23 -0.90
N GLY A 112 20.93 7.21 -1.72
CA GLY A 112 21.71 8.44 -1.82
C GLY A 112 21.85 9.06 -0.44
N ASN A 113 22.98 9.73 -0.16
CA ASN A 113 23.07 10.59 1.03
C ASN A 113 21.86 11.52 1.02
N PRO A 114 21.07 11.61 2.10
CA PRO A 114 19.95 12.53 2.14
C PRO A 114 20.50 13.91 1.78
N LEU A 115 20.01 14.48 0.67
CA LEU A 115 20.25 15.88 0.39
C LEU A 115 19.82 16.64 1.66
N PRO A 116 20.62 17.61 2.15
CA PRO A 116 20.18 18.45 3.24
C PRO A 116 18.98 19.24 2.72
N PHE A 117 17.78 18.70 2.92
CA PHE A 117 16.57 19.49 2.80
C PHE A 117 16.61 20.43 3.99
N PRO A 118 16.71 21.76 3.78
CA PRO A 118 16.38 22.67 4.86
C PRO A 118 14.92 22.38 5.20
N LYS A 119 14.71 21.68 6.33
CA LYS A 119 13.39 21.62 6.94
C LYS A 119 13.14 23.01 7.50
N GLU A 120 12.63 23.91 6.66
CA GLU A 120 11.82 25.00 7.21
C GLU A 120 10.79 24.33 8.12
N LYS A 121 10.75 24.75 9.39
CA LYS A 121 9.72 24.30 10.32
C LYS A 121 8.40 24.92 9.86
N GLU A 122 7.80 24.34 8.83
CA GLU A 122 6.43 24.64 8.44
C GLU A 122 5.50 24.21 9.58
N GLU A 123 4.59 25.10 9.97
CA GLU A 123 3.65 24.83 11.04
C GLU A 123 2.59 23.80 10.58
N LEU A 124 2.45 22.73 11.35
CA LEU A 124 1.47 21.67 11.08
C LEU A 124 0.08 22.12 11.51
N SER A 125 -0.64 22.80 10.61
CA SER A 125 -1.93 23.43 10.91
C SER A 125 -3.16 22.59 10.53
N ILE A 126 -3.01 21.65 9.60
CA ILE A 126 -4.16 20.92 9.02
C ILE A 126 -4.40 19.61 9.77
N GLY A 127 -5.59 19.44 10.33
CA GLY A 127 -6.01 18.25 11.06
C GLY A 127 -6.75 17.20 10.23
N ALA A 128 -6.88 15.99 10.79
CA ALA A 128 -7.51 14.84 10.16
C ALA A 128 -8.89 15.13 9.52
N GLU A 129 -9.77 15.86 10.22
CA GLU A 129 -11.10 16.19 9.69
C GLU A 129 -11.06 17.08 8.44
N GLU A 130 -10.12 18.03 8.39
CA GLU A 130 -9.96 18.91 7.24
C GLU A 130 -9.39 18.14 6.04
N ILE A 131 -8.47 17.21 6.28
CA ILE A 131 -7.98 16.28 5.28
C ILE A 131 -9.14 15.46 4.71
N MET A 132 -9.99 14.90 5.59
CA MET A 132 -11.16 14.13 5.16
C MET A 132 -12.08 14.95 4.26
N ARG A 133 -12.44 16.16 4.68
CA ARG A 133 -13.28 17.07 3.87
C ARG A 133 -12.63 17.37 2.52
N THR A 134 -11.32 17.54 2.49
CA THR A 134 -10.57 17.80 1.25
C THR A 134 -10.61 16.58 0.32
N PHE A 135 -10.39 15.38 0.85
CA PHE A 135 -10.44 14.14 0.08
C PHE A 135 -11.84 13.84 -0.45
N GLN A 136 -12.88 14.05 0.36
CA GLN A 136 -14.28 13.93 -0.07
C GLN A 136 -14.62 14.89 -1.22
N LYS A 137 -14.18 16.16 -1.12
CA LYS A 137 -14.36 17.14 -2.20
C LYS A 137 -13.61 16.72 -3.47
N ALA A 138 -12.38 16.21 -3.33
CA ALA A 138 -11.59 15.74 -4.47
C ALA A 138 -12.25 14.54 -5.17
N LEU A 139 -12.76 13.56 -4.42
CA LEU A 139 -13.52 12.43 -4.97
C LEU A 139 -14.75 12.89 -5.75
N ALA A 140 -15.52 13.81 -5.16
CA ALA A 140 -16.70 14.40 -5.82
C ALA A 140 -16.33 15.14 -7.10
N ALA A 141 -15.24 15.92 -7.09
CA ALA A 141 -14.75 16.64 -8.27
C ALA A 141 -14.30 15.68 -9.40
N CYS A 142 -13.80 14.49 -9.05
CA CYS A 142 -13.45 13.45 -10.02
C CYS A 142 -14.66 12.63 -10.51
N GLY A 143 -15.86 12.83 -9.96
CA GLY A 143 -17.05 12.02 -10.30
C GLY A 143 -16.90 10.55 -9.91
N ILE A 144 -16.08 10.24 -8.89
CA ILE A 144 -15.82 8.87 -8.45
C ILE A 144 -16.73 8.53 -7.26
N GLU A 145 -17.58 7.53 -7.44
CA GLU A 145 -18.58 7.10 -6.45
C GLU A 145 -18.18 5.82 -5.70
N GLY A 146 -18.83 5.60 -4.55
CA GLY A 146 -18.69 4.37 -3.76
C GLY A 146 -17.38 4.25 -2.99
N TRP A 147 -16.63 5.35 -2.86
CA TRP A 147 -15.44 5.45 -2.01
C TRP A 147 -15.78 6.12 -0.68
N GLU A 148 -15.22 5.60 0.39
CA GLU A 148 -15.45 6.08 1.75
C GLU A 148 -14.16 6.62 2.36
N VAL A 149 -14.23 7.81 2.96
CA VAL A 149 -13.12 8.40 3.71
C VAL A 149 -13.41 8.25 5.21
N LYS A 150 -12.52 7.60 5.96
CA LYS A 150 -12.68 7.32 7.40
C LYS A 150 -11.50 7.77 8.23
N LEU A 151 -11.75 8.03 9.51
CA LEU A 151 -10.71 8.09 10.53
C LEU A 151 -10.34 6.69 10.99
N GLU A 152 -9.03 6.43 11.07
CA GLU A 152 -8.47 5.21 11.65
C GLU A 152 -7.54 5.58 12.81
N ARG A 153 -7.55 4.80 13.88
CA ARG A 153 -6.64 4.99 15.03
C ARG A 153 -5.43 4.07 14.95
N HIS A 154 -5.61 2.87 14.40
CA HIS A 154 -4.62 1.82 14.43
C HIS A 154 -4.04 1.55 13.03
N CYS A 155 -3.24 2.49 12.53
CA CYS A 155 -2.51 2.32 11.28
C CYS A 155 -1.09 2.89 11.36
N SER A 156 -0.14 2.21 10.70
CA SER A 156 1.26 2.62 10.66
C SER A 156 1.50 3.90 9.86
N SER A 157 0.70 4.14 8.82
CA SER A 157 0.79 5.34 7.97
C SER A 157 -0.09 6.49 8.49
N ARG A 158 0.24 7.72 8.08
CA ARG A 158 -0.59 8.93 8.31
C ARG A 158 -1.94 8.83 7.58
N MET A 159 -1.93 8.19 6.42
CA MET A 159 -3.08 7.90 5.58
C MET A 159 -2.75 6.74 4.65
N PHE A 160 -3.76 6.05 4.14
CA PHE A 160 -3.60 5.05 3.10
C PHE A 160 -4.90 4.86 2.32
N VAL A 161 -4.76 4.28 1.13
CA VAL A 161 -5.87 3.90 0.25
C VAL A 161 -5.97 2.38 0.19
N ASN A 162 -7.11 1.84 0.61
CA ASN A 162 -7.49 0.45 0.34
C ASN A 162 -8.47 0.45 -0.84
N GLN A 163 -7.95 0.16 -2.03
CA GLN A 163 -8.73 0.13 -3.26
C GLN A 163 -9.71 -1.05 -3.35
N TRP A 164 -9.52 -2.08 -2.54
CA TRP A 164 -10.38 -3.27 -2.56
C TRP A 164 -11.65 -3.11 -1.74
N GLU A 165 -11.55 -2.33 -0.68
CA GLU A 165 -12.68 -1.88 0.15
C GLU A 165 -13.22 -0.52 -0.30
N LYS A 166 -12.56 0.12 -1.29
CA LYS A 166 -12.82 1.51 -1.71
C LYS A 166 -12.81 2.46 -0.51
N LYS A 167 -11.80 2.29 0.35
CA LYS A 167 -11.63 3.03 1.62
C LYS A 167 -10.39 3.90 1.55
N ILE A 168 -10.50 5.13 2.02
CA ILE A 168 -9.37 6.02 2.30
C ILE A 168 -9.35 6.25 3.81
N ALA A 169 -8.31 5.76 4.47
CA ALA A 169 -8.14 5.93 5.91
C ALA A 169 -7.20 7.11 6.18
N VAL A 170 -7.62 7.98 7.09
CA VAL A 170 -6.82 9.10 7.61
C VAL A 170 -6.60 8.86 9.09
N ARG A 171 -5.34 8.89 9.54
CA ARG A 171 -5.07 8.65 10.96
C ARG A 171 -5.62 9.79 11.82
N ALA A 172 -6.36 9.45 12.87
CA ALA A 172 -7.13 10.43 13.65
C ALA A 172 -6.26 11.53 14.30
N ASP A 173 -5.02 11.23 14.64
CA ASP A 173 -4.08 12.15 15.29
C ASP A 173 -3.22 12.96 14.31
N VAL A 174 -3.44 12.81 13.00
CA VAL A 174 -2.54 13.40 12.01
C VAL A 174 -2.66 14.93 11.98
N ARG A 175 -1.50 15.58 11.85
CA ARG A 175 -1.33 16.99 11.53
C ARG A 175 -0.38 17.13 10.34
N ILE A 176 -0.75 17.92 9.35
CA ILE A 176 0.01 18.09 8.10
C ILE A 176 0.11 19.57 7.72
N THR A 177 1.07 19.92 6.86
CA THR A 177 1.14 21.28 6.29
C THR A 177 0.18 21.43 5.11
N PRO A 178 -0.24 22.65 4.74
CA PRO A 178 -1.06 22.87 3.54
C PRO A 178 -0.41 22.33 2.25
N LYS A 179 0.92 22.42 2.15
CA LYS A 179 1.69 21.89 1.02
C LYS A 179 1.63 20.36 0.99
N GLU A 180 1.78 19.72 2.14
CA GLU A 180 1.58 18.27 2.26
C GLU A 180 0.15 17.87 1.88
N LEU A 181 -0.88 18.62 2.30
CA LEU A 181 -2.28 18.32 1.95
C LEU A 181 -2.48 18.26 0.43
N SER A 182 -1.95 19.24 -0.29
CA SER A 182 -2.04 19.27 -1.75
C SER A 182 -1.32 18.08 -2.40
N ALA A 183 -0.10 17.78 -1.96
CA ALA A 183 0.68 16.66 -2.46
C ALA A 183 0.01 15.31 -2.18
N LEU A 184 -0.50 15.12 -0.96
CA LEU A 184 -1.19 13.91 -0.53
C LEU A 184 -2.53 13.74 -1.23
N THR A 185 -3.28 14.83 -1.47
CA THR A 185 -4.52 14.75 -2.26
C THR A 185 -4.21 14.24 -3.67
N ARG A 186 -3.16 14.75 -4.32
CA ARG A 186 -2.74 14.26 -5.64
C ARG A 186 -2.28 12.80 -5.59
N HIS A 187 -1.55 12.40 -4.56
CA HIS A 187 -1.07 11.03 -4.41
C HIS A 187 -2.21 10.06 -4.13
N GLU A 188 -2.94 10.25 -3.04
CA GLU A 188 -3.99 9.32 -2.61
C GLU A 188 -5.16 9.27 -3.60
N ILE A 189 -5.68 10.43 -4.02
CA ILE A 189 -6.81 10.47 -4.95
C ILE A 189 -6.35 10.25 -6.39
N GLY A 190 -5.37 11.04 -6.85
CA GLY A 190 -4.94 11.02 -8.25
C GLY A 190 -4.18 9.75 -8.64
N VAL A 191 -3.31 9.22 -7.78
CA VAL A 191 -2.48 8.04 -8.13
C VAL A 191 -3.15 6.73 -7.74
N HIS A 192 -3.87 6.66 -6.62
CA HIS A 192 -4.49 5.39 -6.20
C HIS A 192 -5.96 5.29 -6.64
N VAL A 193 -6.80 6.25 -6.27
CA VAL A 193 -8.25 6.16 -6.54
C VAL A 193 -8.58 6.30 -8.03
N VAL A 194 -8.09 7.34 -8.69
CA VAL A 194 -8.34 7.59 -10.11
C VAL A 194 -7.74 6.47 -10.98
N ARG A 195 -6.53 6.02 -10.67
CA ARG A 195 -5.90 4.86 -11.35
C ARG A 195 -6.80 3.63 -11.27
N TYR A 196 -7.29 3.30 -10.08
CA TYR A 196 -8.20 2.17 -9.89
C TYR A 196 -9.48 2.35 -10.71
N ALA A 197 -10.13 3.51 -10.61
CA ALA A 197 -11.37 3.80 -11.33
C ALA A 197 -11.21 3.65 -12.85
N HIS A 198 -10.16 4.26 -13.41
CA HIS A 198 -9.87 4.14 -14.84
C HIS A 198 -9.46 2.72 -15.23
N GLY A 199 -8.70 2.03 -14.38
CA GLY A 199 -8.32 0.63 -14.59
C GLY A 199 -9.55 -0.27 -14.70
N CYS A 200 -10.58 -0.05 -13.87
CA CYS A 200 -11.83 -0.82 -13.93
C CYS A 200 -12.60 -0.65 -15.26
N MET A 201 -12.38 0.46 -15.97
CA MET A 201 -13.00 0.72 -17.27
C MET A 201 -12.24 0.06 -18.43
N GLN A 202 -11.01 -0.41 -18.20
CA GLN A 202 -10.19 -1.03 -19.23
C GLN A 202 -10.66 -2.45 -19.53
N LYS A 203 -10.39 -2.91 -20.76
CA LYS A 203 -10.68 -4.30 -21.18
C LYS A 203 -9.82 -5.32 -20.43
N GLU A 204 -8.61 -4.94 -20.06
CA GLU A 204 -7.63 -5.82 -19.43
C GLU A 204 -7.84 -5.87 -17.91
N PRO A 205 -8.20 -7.03 -17.33
CA PRO A 205 -8.44 -7.15 -15.89
C PRO A 205 -7.23 -6.72 -15.04
N LEU A 206 -6.00 -6.95 -15.50
CA LEU A 206 -4.81 -6.63 -14.71
C LEU A 206 -4.67 -5.14 -14.39
N LEU A 207 -5.17 -4.25 -15.25
CA LEU A 207 -4.96 -2.80 -15.13
C LEU A 207 -5.70 -2.17 -13.94
N HIS A 208 -6.85 -2.71 -13.54
CA HIS A 208 -7.50 -2.28 -12.30
C HIS A 208 -6.83 -2.86 -11.06
N VAL A 209 -6.06 -3.93 -11.20
CA VAL A 209 -5.34 -4.55 -10.08
C VAL A 209 -3.99 -3.88 -9.79
N GLY A 210 -3.44 -3.23 -10.82
CA GLY A 210 -2.12 -2.63 -10.79
C GLY A 210 -1.01 -3.66 -11.03
N THR A 211 0.10 -3.17 -11.56
CA THR A 211 1.33 -3.94 -11.80
C THR A 211 2.50 -3.23 -11.12
N SER A 212 3.47 -3.98 -10.58
CA SER A 212 4.76 -3.41 -10.12
C SER A 212 5.49 -2.62 -11.22
N ARG A 213 5.26 -2.98 -12.49
CA ARG A 213 5.68 -2.22 -13.68
C ARG A 213 4.86 -0.93 -13.92
N GLY A 214 4.36 -0.30 -12.86
CA GLY A 214 3.88 1.08 -12.87
C GLY A 214 5.01 2.10 -13.04
N ARG A 215 6.27 1.65 -13.13
CA ARG A 215 7.33 2.36 -13.83
C ARG A 215 7.36 1.82 -15.26
N LEU A 216 6.64 2.46 -16.16
CA LEU A 216 7.22 2.66 -17.48
C LEU A 216 8.52 3.42 -17.19
N VAL A 217 9.63 2.69 -17.23
CA VAL A 217 10.95 3.31 -17.23
C VAL A 217 10.96 4.14 -18.51
N GLU A 218 11.06 5.46 -18.34
CA GLU A 218 11.51 6.34 -19.44
C GLU A 218 12.93 5.93 -19.86
#